data_AF-A0A6A4BJ21-F1
#
_entry.id   AF-A0A6A4BJ21-F1
#
_cell.length_a   1.000
_cell.length_b   1.000
_cell.length_c   1.000
_cell.angle_alpha   90.00
_cell.angle_beta   90.00
_cell.angle_gamma   90.00
#
_symmetry.space_group_name_H-M   'P 1'
#
loop_
_entity.id
_entity.type
_entity.pdbx_description
1 polymer ?
#
loop_
_entity_poly.entity_id
_entity_poly.type
_entity_poly.pdbx_seq_one_letter_code
_entity_poly.pdbx_strand_id
1 'polypeptide(L)'
;MLRSRQRATLAYRPQANGQQERSVQTVILAVRAYVAEPDQSDWDDQVEKLMWALNTSFDATRLDTPFYLVDGWDPQSTVSAMLGPRPTGLDQKTAYEWRRGVQRQYEYAQAWAKDLQAQAKAKRSGAQTKT
;
A
#
# COMPACT_ATOMS: atom_id res chain seq x y z
N MET A 1 -25.39 7.97 -23.33
CA MET A 1 -23.95 8.12 -23.62
C MET A 1 -23.37 9.19 -22.73
N LEU A 2 -22.40 8.84 -21.88
CA LEU A 2 -21.71 9.80 -21.02
C LEU A 2 -20.85 10.73 -21.89
N ARG A 3 -21.13 12.04 -21.90
CA ARG A 3 -20.37 13.04 -22.70
C ARG A 3 -18.98 13.27 -22.08
N SER A 4 -18.07 12.33 -22.28
CA SER A 4 -16.67 12.44 -21.82
C SER A 4 -15.79 13.03 -22.91
N ARG A 5 -14.90 13.97 -22.53
CA ARG A 5 -13.90 14.57 -23.41
C ARG A 5 -12.56 13.86 -23.20
N GLN A 6 -12.11 13.10 -24.19
CA GLN A 6 -10.79 12.48 -24.17
C GLN A 6 -9.69 13.55 -24.24
N ARG A 7 -8.68 13.41 -23.38
CA ARG A 7 -7.45 14.22 -23.39
C ARG A 7 -6.26 13.28 -23.57
N ALA A 8 -5.77 13.18 -24.80
CA ALA A 8 -4.61 12.35 -25.12
C ALA A 8 -3.31 13.10 -24.83
N THR A 9 -2.33 12.40 -24.29
CA THR A 9 -0.96 12.89 -24.12
C THR A 9 -0.14 12.57 -25.38
N LEU A 10 0.70 13.50 -25.83
CA LEU A 10 1.64 13.24 -26.93
C LEU A 10 2.60 12.10 -26.57
N ALA A 11 2.97 11.28 -27.56
CA ALA A 11 3.95 10.22 -27.38
C ALA A 11 5.28 10.78 -26.83
N TYR A 12 5.97 9.98 -26.00
CA TYR A 12 7.27 10.31 -25.40
C TYR A 12 7.30 11.56 -24.50
N ARG A 13 6.18 11.92 -23.85
CA ARG A 13 6.09 13.10 -22.98
C ARG A 13 5.58 12.77 -21.55
N PRO A 14 6.32 11.96 -20.78
CA PRO A 14 5.89 11.49 -19.44
C PRO A 14 5.67 12.63 -18.44
N GLN A 15 6.35 13.77 -18.62
CA GLN A 15 6.18 14.93 -17.75
C GLN A 15 4.77 15.54 -17.80
N ALA A 16 4.04 15.34 -18.91
CA ALA A 16 2.70 15.89 -19.09
C ALA A 16 1.64 15.18 -18.22
N ASN A 17 1.94 14.01 -17.66
CA ASN A 17 1.03 13.29 -16.77
C ASN A 17 1.71 12.75 -15.49
N GLY A 18 2.75 13.44 -15.01
CA GLY A 18 3.63 12.93 -13.96
C GLY A 18 2.95 12.63 -12.62
N GLN A 19 1.83 13.28 -12.28
CA GLN A 19 1.06 12.99 -11.05
C GLN A 19 0.41 11.60 -11.11
N GLN A 20 -0.28 11.30 -12.22
CA GLN A 20 -0.90 10.00 -12.45
C GLN A 20 0.14 8.90 -12.67
N GLU A 21 1.23 9.19 -13.36
CA GLU A 21 2.31 8.21 -13.56
C GLU A 21 2.96 7.81 -12.23
N ARG A 22 3.16 8.77 -11.30
CA ARG A 22 3.69 8.48 -9.95
C ARG A 22 2.73 7.62 -9.13
N SER A 23 1.43 7.92 -9.12
CA SER A 23 0.46 7.10 -8.37
C SER A 23 0.36 5.68 -8.95
N VAL A 24 0.38 5.54 -10.28
CA VAL A 24 0.41 4.24 -10.95
C VAL A 24 1.69 3.46 -10.63
N GLN A 25 2.85 4.12 -10.57
CA GLN A 25 4.09 3.49 -10.14
C GLN A 25 4.00 2.97 -8.69
N THR A 26 3.42 3.75 -7.77
CA THR A 26 3.22 3.31 -6.38
C THR A 26 2.32 2.08 -6.30
N VAL A 27 1.21 2.06 -7.05
CA VAL A 27 0.32 0.89 -7.15
C VAL A 27 1.08 -0.33 -7.68
N ILE A 28 1.80 -0.18 -8.80
CA ILE A 28 2.56 -1.27 -9.41
C ILE A 28 3.64 -1.81 -8.46
N LEU A 29 4.34 -0.94 -7.73
CA LEU A 29 5.35 -1.34 -6.77
C LEU A 29 4.74 -2.13 -5.60
N ALA A 30 3.61 -1.67 -5.07
CA ALA A 30 2.91 -2.34 -3.98
C ALA A 30 2.35 -3.70 -4.41
N VAL A 31 1.73 -3.77 -5.60
CA VAL A 31 1.28 -5.04 -6.19
C VAL A 31 2.46 -5.97 -6.43
N ARG A 32 3.58 -5.50 -6.98
CA ARG A 32 4.77 -6.35 -7.21
C ARG A 32 5.39 -6.87 -5.92
N ALA A 33 5.43 -6.06 -4.86
CA ALA A 33 5.89 -6.50 -3.54
C ALA A 33 4.97 -7.60 -3.01
N TYR A 34 3.66 -7.44 -3.20
CA TYR A 34 2.67 -8.45 -2.92
C TYR A 34 2.57 -9.55 -3.99
N VAL A 35 3.29 -9.54 -5.12
CA VAL A 35 3.30 -10.64 -6.11
C VAL A 35 4.57 -11.52 -6.00
N ALA A 36 5.47 -11.18 -5.07
CA ALA A 36 6.78 -11.81 -4.93
C ALA A 36 6.83 -13.01 -3.97
N GLU A 37 5.76 -13.28 -3.20
CA GLU A 37 5.68 -14.42 -2.27
C GLU A 37 5.20 -15.69 -2.99
N PRO A 38 5.70 -16.87 -2.61
CA PRO A 38 5.47 -18.11 -3.35
C PRO A 38 4.04 -18.68 -3.30
N ASP A 39 3.16 -18.18 -2.43
CA ASP A 39 1.76 -18.64 -2.27
C ASP A 39 0.76 -17.48 -2.40
N GLN A 40 0.50 -17.01 -3.62
CA GLN A 40 -0.30 -15.81 -3.87
C GLN A 40 -1.43 -16.05 -4.86
N SER A 41 -2.38 -16.85 -4.39
CA SER A 41 -3.66 -17.05 -5.08
C SER A 41 -4.74 -16.07 -4.64
N ASP A 42 -4.53 -15.31 -3.55
CA ASP A 42 -5.49 -14.41 -2.91
C ASP A 42 -5.32 -12.93 -3.31
N TRP A 43 -4.74 -12.67 -4.48
CA TRP A 43 -4.41 -11.30 -4.87
C TRP A 43 -5.64 -10.40 -5.00
N ASP A 44 -6.77 -10.96 -5.43
CA ASP A 44 -8.07 -10.30 -5.49
C ASP A 44 -8.58 -9.89 -4.09
N ASP A 45 -8.37 -10.73 -3.07
CA ASP A 45 -8.70 -10.41 -1.67
C ASP A 45 -7.82 -9.30 -1.08
N GLN A 46 -6.63 -9.07 -1.66
CA GLN A 46 -5.69 -8.05 -1.20
C GLN A 46 -5.79 -6.74 -1.97
N VAL A 47 -6.32 -6.75 -3.21
CA VAL A 47 -6.47 -5.54 -4.04
C VAL A 47 -7.33 -4.48 -3.34
N GLU A 48 -8.45 -4.88 -2.72
CA GLU A 48 -9.30 -3.93 -2.00
C GLU A 48 -8.58 -3.31 -0.80
N LYS A 49 -7.87 -4.12 -0.03
CA LYS A 49 -7.08 -3.66 1.14
C LYS A 49 -5.93 -2.75 0.71
N LEU A 50 -5.29 -3.06 -0.41
CA LEU A 50 -4.23 -2.25 -0.98
C LEU A 50 -4.76 -0.90 -1.48
N MET A 51 -5.88 -0.91 -2.21
CA MET A 51 -6.54 0.32 -2.67
C MET A 51 -6.97 1.18 -1.48
N TRP A 52 -7.53 0.58 -0.44
CA TRP A 52 -7.84 1.28 0.81
C TRP A 52 -6.59 1.93 1.41
N ALA A 53 -5.52 1.16 1.62
CA ALA A 53 -4.27 1.66 2.18
C ALA A 53 -3.69 2.82 1.36
N LEU A 54 -3.71 2.74 0.03
CA LEU A 54 -3.22 3.81 -0.84
C LEU A 54 -4.10 5.07 -0.78
N ASN A 55 -5.42 4.91 -0.71
CA ASN A 55 -6.36 6.05 -0.66
C ASN A 55 -6.36 6.77 0.70
N THR A 56 -6.08 6.06 1.79
CA THR A 56 -6.04 6.64 3.15
C THR A 56 -4.63 6.97 3.63
N SER A 57 -3.59 6.68 2.85
CA SER A 57 -2.22 7.07 3.17
C SER A 57 -1.96 8.52 2.79
N PHE A 58 -1.12 9.19 3.58
CA PHE A 58 -0.72 10.58 3.32
C PHE A 58 0.09 10.69 2.03
N ASP A 59 -0.36 11.54 1.10
CA ASP A 59 0.38 11.90 -0.11
C ASP A 59 1.10 13.23 0.10
N ALA A 60 2.42 13.18 0.27
CA ALA A 60 3.25 14.35 0.48
C ALA A 60 3.21 15.38 -0.68
N THR A 61 2.79 14.97 -1.88
CA THR A 61 2.62 15.90 -3.02
C THR A 61 1.36 16.74 -2.86
N ARG A 62 0.32 16.15 -2.27
CA ARG A 62 -1.00 16.78 -2.09
C ARG A 62 -1.19 17.33 -0.68
N LEU A 63 -0.25 17.02 0.22
CA LEU A 63 -0.24 17.38 1.64
C LEU A 63 -1.46 16.85 2.40
N ASP A 64 -2.09 15.80 1.89
CA ASP A 64 -3.27 15.16 2.47
C ASP A 64 -3.46 13.74 1.92
N THR A 65 -4.46 13.01 2.40
CA THR A 65 -4.85 11.70 1.87
C THR A 65 -5.72 11.84 0.62
N PRO A 66 -5.54 11.01 -0.43
CA PRO A 66 -6.42 11.04 -1.60
C PRO A 66 -7.91 10.92 -1.27
N PHE A 67 -8.28 10.10 -0.29
CA PHE A 67 -9.65 9.93 0.18
C PHE A 67 -10.23 11.23 0.74
N TYR A 68 -9.52 11.89 1.65
CA TYR A 68 -9.98 13.16 2.22
C TYR A 68 -10.19 14.23 1.16
N LEU A 69 -9.33 14.29 0.14
CA LEU A 69 -9.45 15.27 -0.95
C LEU A 69 -10.67 15.05 -1.85
N VAL A 70 -11.18 13.83 -1.93
CA VAL A 70 -12.37 13.47 -2.74
C VAL A 70 -13.64 13.58 -1.91
N ASP A 71 -13.62 13.05 -0.70
CA ASP A 71 -14.82 12.84 0.12
C ASP A 71 -14.99 13.88 1.24
N GLY A 72 -13.92 14.61 1.61
CA GLY A 72 -13.97 15.71 2.58
C GLY A 72 -13.99 15.29 4.05
N TRP A 73 -13.76 14.01 4.37
CA TRP A 73 -13.68 13.49 5.74
C TRP A 73 -12.58 12.45 5.89
N ASP A 74 -12.03 12.33 7.10
CA ASP A 74 -10.99 11.35 7.42
C ASP A 74 -11.63 10.03 7.86
N PRO A 75 -11.37 8.91 7.15
CA PRO A 75 -11.97 7.63 7.45
C PRO A 75 -11.52 7.01 8.77
N GLN A 76 -10.30 7.25 9.22
CA GLN A 76 -9.84 6.81 10.54
C GLN A 76 -10.57 7.57 11.65
N SER A 77 -10.77 8.88 11.47
CA SER A 77 -11.52 9.69 12.43
C SER A 77 -12.98 9.24 12.56
N THR A 78 -13.62 8.90 11.43
CA THR A 78 -15.00 8.39 11.40
C THR A 78 -15.11 7.01 12.02
N VAL A 79 -14.19 6.09 11.71
CA VAL A 79 -14.16 4.75 12.34
C VAL A 79 -13.97 4.89 13.84
N SER A 80 -13.06 5.76 14.29
CA SER A 80 -12.84 6.05 15.71
C SER A 80 -14.09 6.61 16.39
N ALA A 81 -14.80 7.53 15.73
CA ALA A 81 -16.06 8.10 16.22
C ALA A 81 -17.20 7.05 16.28
N MET A 82 -17.29 6.17 15.28
CA MET A 82 -18.28 5.08 15.23
C MET A 82 -18.06 4.01 16.29
N LEU A 83 -16.79 3.68 16.58
CA LEU A 83 -16.42 2.67 17.59
C LEU A 83 -16.71 3.14 19.03
N GLY A 84 -16.99 4.43 19.23
CA GLY A 84 -17.31 5.00 20.53
C GLY A 84 -16.11 5.00 21.50
N PRO A 85 -16.33 5.44 22.76
CA PRO A 85 -15.29 5.38 23.78
C PRO A 85 -14.83 3.94 23.99
N ARG A 86 -13.52 3.75 24.19
CA ARG A 86 -12.91 2.44 24.42
C ARG A 86 -13.68 1.69 25.54
N PRO A 87 -14.21 0.48 25.27
CA PRO A 87 -14.98 -0.25 26.26
C PRO A 87 -14.20 -0.44 27.57
N THR A 88 -14.81 -0.05 28.69
CA THR A 88 -14.25 -0.25 30.02
C THR A 88 -14.42 -1.73 30.38
N GLY A 89 -13.32 -2.45 30.61
CA GLY A 89 -13.37 -3.89 30.94
C GLY A 89 -13.10 -4.85 29.76
N LEU A 90 -12.66 -4.34 28.60
CA LEU A 90 -11.98 -5.19 27.61
C LEU A 90 -10.80 -5.87 28.29
N ASP A 91 -10.73 -7.20 28.22
CA ASP A 91 -9.58 -7.96 28.71
C ASP A 91 -8.34 -7.46 27.96
N GLN A 92 -7.57 -6.60 28.63
CA GLN A 92 -6.39 -5.98 28.07
C GLN A 92 -5.38 -7.04 27.65
N LYS A 93 -5.42 -8.23 28.26
CA LYS A 93 -4.59 -9.37 27.89
C LYS A 93 -4.96 -9.90 26.50
N THR A 94 -6.24 -10.17 26.23
CA THR A 94 -6.71 -10.57 24.89
C THR A 94 -6.40 -9.51 23.81
N ALA A 95 -6.63 -8.22 24.10
CA ALA A 95 -6.31 -7.15 23.16
C ALA A 95 -4.80 -6.96 22.94
N TYR A 96 -3.99 -7.18 23.98
CA TYR A 96 -2.53 -7.18 23.91
C TYR A 96 -2.01 -8.37 23.10
N GLU A 97 -2.53 -9.57 23.34
CA GLU A 97 -2.17 -10.79 22.61
C GLU A 97 -2.52 -10.68 21.13
N TRP A 98 -3.69 -10.12 20.80
CA TRP A 98 -4.07 -9.82 19.40
C TRP A 98 -3.11 -8.83 18.74
N ARG A 99 -2.83 -7.67 19.37
CA ARG A 99 -1.85 -6.69 18.84
C ARG A 99 -0.47 -7.30 18.66
N ARG A 100 -0.01 -8.09 19.63
CA ARG A 100 1.28 -8.79 19.57
C ARG A 100 1.31 -9.86 18.47
N GLY A 101 0.17 -10.47 18.15
CA GLY A 101 0.02 -11.38 17.02
C GLY A 101 0.19 -10.64 15.68
N VAL A 102 -0.55 -9.55 15.49
CA VAL A 102 -0.49 -8.72 14.28
C VAL A 102 0.90 -8.09 14.11
N GLN A 103 1.51 -7.57 15.18
CA GLN A 103 2.85 -7.00 15.17
C GLN A 103 3.91 -8.04 14.74
N ARG A 104 3.82 -9.27 15.27
CA ARG A 104 4.74 -10.36 14.87
C ARG A 104 4.61 -10.73 13.41
N GLN A 105 3.38 -10.81 12.89
CA GLN A 105 3.14 -11.08 11.46
C GLN A 105 3.81 -10.01 10.58
N TYR A 106 3.72 -8.75 10.99
CA TYR A 106 4.36 -7.63 10.30
C TYR A 106 5.89 -7.68 10.38
N GLU A 107 6.44 -7.98 11.57
CA GLU A 107 7.89 -8.16 11.76
C GLU A 107 8.44 -9.32 10.93
N TYR A 108 7.72 -10.44 10.83
CA TYR A 108 8.08 -11.56 9.96
C TYR A 108 8.07 -11.16 8.48
N ALA A 109 7.02 -10.48 8.01
CA ALA A 109 6.95 -9.99 6.64
C ALA A 109 8.11 -9.01 6.33
N GLN A 110 8.47 -8.13 7.27
CA GLN A 110 9.62 -7.24 7.10
C GLN A 110 10.97 -7.96 7.08
N ALA A 111 11.17 -8.95 7.95
CA ALA A 111 12.40 -9.74 7.96
C ALA A 111 12.56 -10.54 6.66
N TRP A 112 11.48 -11.16 6.21
CA TRP A 112 11.42 -11.89 4.94
C TRP A 112 11.71 -10.98 3.75
N ALA A 113 11.10 -9.78 3.70
CA ALA A 113 11.37 -8.80 2.65
C ALA A 113 12.85 -8.38 2.60
N LYS A 114 13.52 -8.24 3.76
CA LYS A 114 14.96 -7.95 3.83
C LYS A 114 15.81 -9.09 3.27
N ASP A 115 15.48 -10.33 3.60
CA ASP A 115 16.19 -11.50 3.09
C ASP A 115 16.03 -11.66 1.57
N LEU A 116 14.82 -11.46 1.05
CA LEU A 116 14.58 -11.44 -0.40
C LEU A 116 15.39 -10.34 -1.10
N GLN A 117 15.46 -9.15 -0.52
CA GLN A 117 16.28 -8.05 -1.05
C GLN A 117 17.77 -8.40 -1.06
N ALA A 118 18.28 -9.06 -0.02
CA ALA A 118 19.67 -9.49 0.06
C ALA A 118 20.00 -10.55 -1.03
N GLN A 119 19.13 -11.55 -1.21
CA GLN A 119 19.28 -12.57 -2.24
C GLN A 119 19.24 -11.96 -3.66
N ALA A 120 18.34 -11.01 -3.91
CA ALA A 120 18.25 -10.32 -5.19
C ALA A 120 19.52 -9.49 -5.50
N LYS A 121 20.09 -8.83 -4.48
CA LYS A 121 21.37 -8.11 -4.61
C LYS A 121 22.53 -9.06 -4.92
N ALA A 122 22.60 -10.23 -4.25
CA ALA A 122 23.63 -11.23 -4.50
C ALA A 122 23.55 -11.83 -5.92
N LYS A 123 22.34 -12.08 -6.43
CA LYS A 123 22.15 -12.53 -7.83
C LYS A 123 22.61 -11.47 -8.84
N ARG A 124 22.38 -10.18 -8.56
CA ARG A 124 22.83 -9.07 -9.43
C ARG A 124 24.35 -8.91 -9.44
N SER A 125 25.02 -8.99 -8.29
CA SER A 125 26.48 -8.90 -8.22
C SER A 125 27.16 -10.10 -8.90
N GLY A 126 26.62 -11.32 -8.73
CA GLY A 126 27.12 -12.51 -9.40
C GLY A 126 26.93 -12.53 -10.92
N ALA A 127 25.96 -11.76 -11.44
CA ALA A 127 25.79 -11.56 -12.87
C ALA A 127 26.78 -10.52 -13.45
N GLN A 128 27.21 -9.54 -12.65
CA GLN A 128 28.21 -8.54 -13.06
C GLN A 128 29.66 -9.04 -13.06
N THR A 129 29.98 -10.10 -12.30
CA THR A 129 31.34 -10.68 -12.26
C THR A 129 31.60 -11.75 -13.32
N LYS A 130 30.62 -12.03 -14.20
CA LYS A 130 30.74 -12.99 -15.32
C LYS A 130 31.01 -12.35 -16.70
N THR A 131 31.33 -11.05 -16.74
CA THR A 131 31.89 -10.35 -17.90
C THR A 131 33.40 -10.28 -17.78
#